data_AF-A0A3P7QEB4-F1
#
_entry.id   AF-A0A3P7QEB4-F1
#
_cell.length_a   1.000
_cell.length_b   1.000
_cell.length_c   1.000
_cell.angle_alpha   90.00
_cell.angle_beta   90.00
_cell.angle_gamma   90.00
#
_symmetry.space_group_name_H-M   'P 1'
#
loop_
_entity.id
_entity.type
_entity.pdbx_description
1 polymer ?
#
loop_
_entity_poly.entity_id
_entity_poly.type
_entity_poly.pdbx_seq_one_letter_code
_entity_poly.pdbx_strand_id
1 'polypeptide(L)'
;MENEPQLAAIHYCTKIDPESLETGTILRNIAWQLVNRFPNLVIPKLASVTFLAHQNSALHHFLIKPLQSLPIPKVLSFILIDGIQKEIIPLINQVKTRKN
;
A
#
# COMPACT_ATOMS: atom_id res chain seq x y z
N MET A 1 23.23 13.01 6.99
CA MET A 1 22.49 11.98 6.23
C MET A 1 21.21 11.52 6.95
N GLU A 2 20.62 12.30 7.87
CA GLU A 2 19.49 11.82 8.69
C GLU A 2 18.08 12.17 8.16
N ASN A 3 17.95 12.73 6.96
CA ASN A 3 16.67 13.26 6.47
C ASN A 3 16.22 12.72 5.10
N GLU A 4 16.88 11.69 4.54
CA GLU A 4 16.43 11.13 3.26
C GLU A 4 15.20 10.23 3.46
N PRO A 5 14.15 10.39 2.62
CA PRO A 5 13.02 9.48 2.64
C PRO A 5 13.46 8.05 2.36
N GLN A 6 12.96 7.10 3.15
CA GLN A 6 13.28 5.68 2.97
C GLN A 6 12.20 4.96 2.17
N LEU A 7 12.63 4.09 1.24
CA LEU A 7 11.71 3.23 0.51
C LEU A 7 11.06 2.22 1.48
N ALA A 8 9.74 2.30 1.62
CA ALA A 8 8.97 1.40 2.48
C ALA A 8 8.37 0.21 1.75
N ALA A 9 7.98 0.40 0.49
CA ALA A 9 7.49 -0.67 -0.37
C ALA A 9 7.68 -0.32 -1.85
N ILE A 10 7.81 -1.34 -2.68
CA ILE A 10 7.96 -1.19 -4.13
C ILE A 10 7.08 -2.17 -4.90
N HIS A 11 6.49 -1.72 -6.01
CA HIS A 11 5.75 -2.59 -6.92
C HIS A 11 6.01 -2.19 -8.37
N TYR A 12 6.20 -3.18 -9.24
CA TYR A 12 6.41 -2.97 -10.67
C TYR A 12 5.22 -3.55 -11.44
N CYS A 13 4.43 -2.67 -12.05
CA CYS A 13 3.32 -3.05 -12.92
C CYS A 13 3.88 -3.32 -14.32
N THR A 14 3.96 -4.58 -14.72
CA THR A 14 4.51 -5.00 -16.02
C THR A 14 3.50 -5.79 -16.83
N LYS A 15 3.49 -5.60 -18.16
CA LYS A 15 2.67 -6.40 -19.07
C LYS A 15 3.14 -7.85 -19.21
N ILE A 16 4.39 -8.13 -18.82
CA ILE A 16 4.96 -9.48 -18.82
C ILE A 16 4.28 -10.34 -17.75
N ASP A 17 3.87 -9.72 -16.64
CA ASP A 17 3.11 -10.34 -15.56
C ASP A 17 1.78 -9.61 -15.38
N PRO A 18 0.72 -10.01 -16.11
CA PRO A 18 -0.57 -9.32 -16.09
C PRO A 18 -1.18 -9.18 -14.69
N GLU A 19 -0.90 -10.12 -13.78
CA GLU A 19 -1.40 -10.08 -12.41
C GLU A 19 -0.81 -8.90 -11.62
N SER A 20 0.39 -8.43 -11.97
CA SER A 20 1.01 -7.23 -11.38
C SER A 20 0.23 -5.94 -11.68
N LEU A 21 -0.63 -5.95 -12.70
CA LEU A 21 -1.51 -4.83 -13.04
C LEU A 21 -2.77 -4.81 -12.17
N GLU A 22 -3.09 -5.93 -11.49
CA GLU A 22 -4.29 -6.03 -10.69
C GLU A 22 -4.13 -5.27 -9.37
N THR A 23 -5.09 -4.40 -9.08
CA THR A 23 -5.12 -3.61 -7.85
C THR A 23 -4.97 -4.45 -6.58
N GLY A 24 -5.60 -5.62 -6.53
CA GLY A 24 -5.49 -6.53 -5.39
C GLY A 24 -4.07 -7.03 -5.18
N THR A 25 -3.35 -7.35 -6.25
CA THR A 25 -1.95 -7.78 -6.25
C THR A 25 -1.02 -6.65 -5.83
N ILE A 26 -1.20 -5.45 -6.38
CA ILE A 26 -0.46 -4.24 -6.00
C ILE A 26 -0.56 -4.01 -4.49
N LEU A 27 -1.78 -3.98 -3.95
CA LEU A 27 -2.02 -3.73 -2.54
C LEU A 27 -1.50 -4.85 -1.64
N ARG A 28 -1.65 -6.11 -2.04
CA ARG A 28 -1.16 -7.26 -1.26
C ARG A 28 0.36 -7.26 -1.17
N ASN A 29 1.05 -6.95 -2.27
CA ASN A 29 2.50 -6.86 -2.29
C ASN A 29 2.99 -5.70 -1.39
N ILE A 30 2.39 -4.51 -1.53
CA ILE A 30 2.69 -3.36 -0.67
C ILE A 30 2.46 -3.71 0.80
N ALA A 31 1.30 -4.27 1.15
CA ALA A 31 0.97 -4.68 2.51
C ALA A 31 2.00 -5.67 3.09
N TRP A 32 2.43 -6.66 2.31
CA TRP A 32 3.42 -7.65 2.73
C TRP A 32 4.76 -6.99 3.05
N GLN A 33 5.27 -6.10 2.19
CA GLN A 33 6.52 -5.38 2.45
C GLN A 33 6.42 -4.48 3.67
N LEU A 34 5.27 -3.83 3.88
CA LEU A 34 5.04 -2.98 5.05
C LEU A 34 5.01 -3.79 6.35
N VAL A 35 4.37 -4.96 6.38
CA VAL A 35 4.38 -5.85 7.57
C VAL A 35 5.81 -6.32 7.88
N ASN A 36 6.60 -6.65 6.87
CA ASN A 36 8.01 -7.04 7.06
C ASN A 36 8.88 -5.89 7.58
N ARG A 37 8.51 -4.64 7.26
CA ARG A 37 9.24 -3.44 7.67
C ARG A 37 8.83 -2.94 9.06
N PHE A 38 7.55 -3.04 9.40
CA PHE A 38 6.98 -2.54 10.63
C PHE A 38 6.54 -3.72 11.51
N PRO A 39 7.34 -4.16 12.50
CA PRO A 39 7.08 -5.38 13.25
C PRO A 39 5.76 -5.37 14.06
N ASN A 40 5.23 -4.19 14.38
CA ASN A 40 3.96 -4.01 15.08
C ASN A 40 2.78 -3.77 14.12
N LEU A 41 3.01 -3.79 12.81
CA LEU A 41 1.94 -3.63 11.83
C LEU A 41 1.27 -4.98 11.60
N VAL A 42 0.01 -5.07 12.01
CA VAL A 42 -0.85 -6.22 11.73
C VAL A 42 -1.86 -5.83 10.67
N ILE A 43 -1.76 -6.45 9.50
CA ILE A 43 -2.72 -6.25 8.40
C ILE A 43 -3.67 -7.46 8.36
N PRO A 44 -5.01 -7.26 8.40
CA PRO A 44 -5.98 -8.35 8.32
C PRO A 44 -5.93 -9.03 6.95
N LYS A 45 -6.28 -10.33 6.85
CA LYS A 45 -6.31 -11.00 5.54
C LYS A 45 -7.39 -10.37 4.64
N LEU A 46 -7.01 -9.94 3.43
CA LEU A 46 -7.95 -9.44 2.43
C LEU A 46 -8.55 -10.58 1.62
N ALA A 47 -9.86 -10.77 1.74
CA ALA A 47 -10.61 -11.62 0.82
C ALA A 47 -10.80 -10.90 -0.53
N SER A 48 -10.44 -11.56 -1.64
CA SER A 48 -10.49 -10.98 -2.98
C SER A 48 -11.89 -10.47 -3.36
N VAL A 49 -12.95 -11.17 -2.92
CA VAL A 49 -14.36 -10.80 -3.19
C VAL A 49 -14.74 -9.47 -2.53
N THR A 50 -14.28 -9.24 -1.30
CA THR A 50 -14.56 -7.98 -0.58
C THR A 50 -13.91 -6.79 -1.27
N PHE A 51 -12.72 -7.00 -1.84
CA PHE A 51 -12.03 -5.96 -2.59
C PHE A 51 -12.78 -5.60 -3.88
N LEU A 52 -13.24 -6.59 -4.64
CA LEU A 52 -13.98 -6.36 -5.89
C LEU A 52 -15.28 -5.57 -5.67
N ALA A 53 -16.03 -5.87 -4.60
CA ALA A 53 -17.31 -5.23 -4.33
C ALA A 53 -17.18 -3.83 -3.67
N HIS A 54 -16.13 -3.58 -2.89
CA HIS A 54 -16.02 -2.38 -2.05
C HIS A 54 -14.59 -1.83 -1.97
N GLN A 55 -13.91 -1.64 -3.11
CA GLN A 55 -12.48 -1.29 -3.19
C GLN A 55 -12.02 -0.18 -2.22
N ASN A 56 -12.73 0.95 -2.16
CA ASN A 56 -12.36 2.07 -1.28
C ASN A 56 -12.46 1.72 0.21
N SER A 57 -13.59 1.14 0.64
CA SER A 57 -13.79 0.73 2.03
C SER A 57 -12.81 -0.38 2.42
N ALA A 58 -12.62 -1.35 1.53
CA ALA A 58 -11.68 -2.44 1.70
C ALA A 58 -10.26 -1.91 1.88
N LEU A 59 -9.79 -0.99 1.02
CA LEU A 59 -8.47 -0.36 1.15
C LEU A 59 -8.30 0.34 2.50
N HIS A 60 -9.32 1.09 2.92
CA HIS A 60 -9.25 1.85 4.16
C HIS A 60 -9.11 0.95 5.39
N HIS A 61 -9.90 -0.11 5.46
CA HIS A 61 -9.86 -1.07 6.58
C HIS A 61 -8.66 -2.02 6.51
N PHE A 62 -8.21 -2.38 5.32
CA PHE A 62 -7.11 -3.33 5.11
C PHE A 62 -5.74 -2.70 5.31
N LEU A 63 -5.52 -1.47 4.82
CA LEU A 63 -4.19 -0.89 4.76
C LEU A 63 -4.08 0.44 5.51
N ILE A 64 -5.01 1.37 5.28
CA ILE A 64 -4.91 2.73 5.83
C ILE A 64 -5.04 2.73 7.36
N LYS A 65 -6.09 2.12 7.91
CA LYS A 65 -6.31 2.05 9.37
C LYS A 65 -5.16 1.37 10.11
N PRO A 66 -4.66 0.19 9.67
CA PRO A 66 -3.48 -0.41 10.29
C PRO A 66 -2.25 0.50 10.27
N LEU A 67 -1.94 1.15 9.14
CA LEU A 67 -0.81 2.07 9.05
C LEU A 67 -0.99 3.30 9.96
N GLN A 68 -2.22 3.81 10.08
CA GLN A 68 -2.53 4.92 10.99
C GLN A 68 -2.42 4.53 12.47
N SER A 69 -2.45 3.25 12.82
CA SER A 69 -2.27 2.80 14.20
C SER A 69 -0.81 2.81 14.66
N LEU A 70 0.13 2.89 13.71
CA LEU A 70 1.55 2.94 14.00
C LEU A 70 1.95 4.27 14.66
N PRO A 71 3.00 4.25 15.51
CA PRO A 71 3.58 5.49 16.01
C PRO A 71 4.12 6.34 14.86
N ILE A 72 4.18 7.66 15.08
CA ILE A 72 4.68 8.60 14.08
C ILE A 72 6.12 8.22 13.72
N PRO A 73 6.42 7.93 12.43
CA PRO A 73 7.77 7.60 12.01
C PRO A 73 8.71 8.78 12.23
N LYS A 74 9.90 8.52 12.77
CA LYS A 74 10.96 9.55 12.89
C LYS A 74 11.58 9.91 11.54
N VAL A 75 11.44 9.02 10.55
CA VAL A 75 12.01 9.15 9.21
C VAL A 75 10.89 9.06 8.19
N LEU A 76 10.87 9.99 7.23
CA LEU A 76 9.91 9.97 6.13
C LEU A 76 10.11 8.69 5.32
N SER A 77 9.00 8.11 4.86
CA SER A 77 9.04 6.92 4.02
C SER A 77 8.13 7.08 2.81
N PHE A 78 8.45 6.39 1.72
CA PHE A 78 7.67 6.43 0.48
C PHE A 78 7.43 5.05 -0.10
N ILE A 79 6.41 4.95 -0.95
CA ILE A 79 6.09 3.75 -1.72
C ILE A 79 6.35 4.08 -3.19
N LEU A 80 7.09 3.22 -3.88
CA LEU A 80 7.32 3.34 -5.32
C LEU A 80 6.40 2.35 -6.05
N ILE A 81 5.60 2.86 -6.98
CA ILE A 81 4.83 2.01 -7.89
C ILE A 81 5.17 2.44 -9.31
N ASP A 82 5.87 1.58 -10.02
CA ASP A 82 6.25 1.80 -11.41
C ASP A 82 5.20 1.20 -12.35
N GLY A 83 4.93 1.87 -13.48
CA GLY A 83 3.99 1.39 -14.50
C GLY A 83 2.51 1.37 -14.11
N ILE A 84 2.10 2.08 -13.04
CA ILE A 84 0.71 2.09 -12.57
C ILE A 84 -0.29 2.58 -13.63
N GLN A 85 -1.41 1.88 -13.77
CA GLN A 85 -2.52 2.30 -14.63
C GLN A 85 -3.23 3.54 -14.06
N LYS A 86 -3.63 4.49 -14.92
CA LYS A 86 -4.17 5.79 -14.50
C LYS A 86 -5.45 5.65 -13.67
N GLU A 87 -6.23 4.62 -13.95
CA GLU A 87 -7.51 4.30 -13.31
C GLU A 87 -7.32 3.90 -11.83
N ILE A 88 -6.14 3.37 -11.48
CA ILE A 88 -5.82 2.88 -10.13
C ILE A 88 -5.21 3.99 -9.26
N ILE A 89 -4.66 5.05 -9.86
CA ILE A 89 -4.01 6.16 -9.16
C ILE A 89 -4.90 6.80 -8.07
N PRO A 90 -6.20 7.12 -8.31
CA PRO A 90 -7.06 7.71 -7.28
C PRO A 90 -7.20 6.83 -6.04
N LEU A 91 -7.23 5.51 -6.22
CA LEU A 91 -7.33 4.55 -5.14
C LEU A 91 -6.02 4.50 -4.33
N ILE A 92 -4.87 4.36 -5.00
CA ILE A 92 -3.56 4.32 -4.33
C ILE A 92 -3.24 5.63 -3.60
N ASN A 93 -3.67 6.78 -4.15
CA ASN A 93 -3.48 8.06 -3.49
C ASN A 93 -4.15 8.15 -2.11
N GLN A 94 -5.12 7.29 -1.79
CA GLN A 94 -5.72 7.21 -0.46
C GLN A 94 -4.77 6.62 0.59
N VAL A 95 -3.75 5.85 0.17
CA VAL A 95 -2.73 5.26 1.07
C VAL A 95 -1.79 6.32 1.65
N LYS A 96 -1.85 7.57 1.16
CA LYS A 96 -1.11 8.69 1.76
C LYS A 96 -1.51 8.85 3.23
N THR A 97 -0.66 8.36 4.13
CA THR A 97 -0.93 8.38 5.56
C THR A 97 -0.79 9.79 6.11
N ARG A 98 -1.90 10.28 6.67
CA ARG A 98 -2.09 11.50 7.48
C ARG A 98 -1.74 12.81 6.75
N LYS A 99 -2.77 13.63 6.53
CA LYS A 99 -2.60 15.10 6.55
C LYS A 99 -2.25 15.46 8.00
N ASN A 100 -1.20 16.26 8.19
CA ASN A 100 -1.06 17.05 9.41
C ASN A 100 -2.30 17.95 9.59
#